data_AF-A0A529LAT1-F1
#
_entry.id   AF-A0A529LAT1-F1
#
_cell.length_a   1.000
_cell.length_b   1.000
_cell.length_c   1.000
_cell.angle_alpha   90.00
_cell.angle_beta   90.00
_cell.angle_gamma   90.00
#
_symmetry.space_group_name_H-M   'P 1'
#
loop_
_entity.id
_entity.type
_entity.pdbx_description
1 polymer ?
#
loop_
_entity_poly.entity_id
_entity_poly.type
_entity_poly.pdbx_seq_one_letter_code
_entity_poly.pdbx_strand_id
1 'polypeptide(L)' 'MMRGQDLIDKLGGRLAGLRGRVTPNAEMDKITWFRAGGQAEALFQPADEEDLAAFLRAVPEEIPITVV' A
#
# COMPACT_ATOMS: atom_id res chain seq x y z
N MET A 1 -12.03 -12.60 -4.29
CA MET A 1 -10.76 -11.88 -4.07
C MET A 1 -11.00 -10.42 -4.40
N MET A 2 -10.73 -9.52 -3.47
CA MET A 2 -10.76 -8.08 -3.76
C MET A 2 -9.60 -7.82 -4.72
N ARG A 3 -9.84 -7.22 -5.89
CA ARG A 3 -8.72 -6.89 -6.79
C ARG A 3 -7.97 -5.75 -6.11
N GLY A 4 -6.64 -5.76 -6.09
CA GLY A 4 -5.86 -4.68 -5.47
C GLY A 4 -6.27 -3.28 -5.93
N GLN A 5 -6.72 -3.16 -7.18
CA GLN A 5 -7.30 -1.94 -7.73
C GLN A 5 -8.57 -1.48 -7.00
N ASP A 6 -9.48 -2.40 -6.63
CA ASP A 6 -10.72 -2.08 -5.93
C ASP A 6 -10.45 -1.49 -4.53
N LEU A 7 -9.37 -1.93 -3.88
CA LEU A 7 -8.92 -1.38 -2.59
C LEU A 7 -8.38 0.05 -2.75
N ILE A 8 -7.56 0.28 -3.77
CA ILE A 8 -7.01 1.61 -4.08
C ILE A 8 -8.13 2.57 -4.46
N ASP A 9 -9.11 2.14 -5.26
CA ASP A 9 -10.24 2.97 -5.68
C ASP A 9 -11.11 3.36 -4.48
N LYS A 10 -11.31 2.45 -3.51
CA LYS A 10 -12.00 2.75 -2.24
C LYS A 10 -11.25 3.78 -1.39
N LEU A 11 -9.91 3.72 -1.38
CA LEU A 11 -9.08 4.70 -0.69
C LEU A 11 -9.06 6.05 -1.42
N GLY A 12 -9.09 6.02 -2.75
CA GLY A 12 -9.39 7.13 -3.66
C GLY A 12 -8.81 8.47 -3.21
N GLY A 13 -9.69 9.44 -2.97
CA GLY A 13 -9.33 10.81 -2.60
C GLY A 13 -8.58 10.96 -1.26
N ARG A 14 -8.56 9.93 -0.40
CA ARG A 14 -7.77 9.96 0.84
C ARG A 14 -6.28 9.88 0.56
N LEU A 15 -5.90 9.25 -0.55
CA LEU A 15 -4.51 9.13 -1.00
C LEU A 15 -4.09 10.29 -1.90
N ALA A 16 -4.99 11.24 -2.18
CA ALA A 16 -4.69 12.38 -3.03
C ALA A 16 -3.60 13.26 -2.38
N GLY A 17 -2.55 13.56 -3.14
CA GLY A 17 -1.43 14.37 -2.66
C GLY A 17 -0.29 13.58 -2.01
N LEU A 18 -0.42 12.25 -1.87
CA LEU A 18 0.73 11.41 -1.55
C LEU A 18 1.72 11.40 -2.72
N ARG A 19 3.01 11.49 -2.39
CA ARG A 19 4.10 11.51 -3.36
C ARG A 19 4.67 10.11 -3.61
N GLY A 20 4.51 9.23 -2.64
CA GLY A 20 4.89 7.83 -2.71
C GLY A 20 4.10 7.05 -3.75
N ARG A 21 4.58 5.85 -4.04
CA ARG A 21 4.00 4.98 -5.06
C ARG A 21 3.08 3.95 -4.43
N VAL A 22 1.86 3.84 -4.96
CA VAL A 22 0.96 2.72 -4.64
C VAL A 22 0.97 1.74 -5.80
N THR A 23 1.29 0.49 -5.52
CA THR A 23 1.31 -0.61 -6.52
C THR A 23 0.22 -1.62 -6.18
N PRO A 24 -0.82 -1.79 -7.02
CA PRO A 24 -1.82 -2.83 -6.82
C PRO A 24 -1.24 -4.22 -7.11
N ASN A 25 -1.70 -5.23 -6.37
CA ASN A 25 -1.34 -6.64 -6.59
C ASN A 25 0.20 -6.87 -6.63
N ALA A 26 0.93 -6.23 -5.73
CA ALA A 26 2.39 -6.26 -5.71
C ALA A 26 2.91 -7.66 -5.36
N GLU A 27 3.82 -8.19 -6.16
CA GLU A 27 4.42 -9.52 -5.96
C GLU A 27 5.49 -9.46 -4.86
N MET A 28 5.18 -10.02 -3.69
CA MET A 28 6.03 -9.87 -2.50
C MET A 28 7.31 -10.72 -2.56
N ASP A 29 7.32 -11.80 -3.33
CA ASP A 29 8.51 -12.62 -3.60
C ASP A 29 9.64 -11.84 -4.31
N LYS A 30 9.32 -10.74 -4.99
CA LYS A 30 10.31 -9.83 -5.59
C LYS A 30 10.90 -8.83 -4.60
N ILE A 31 10.29 -8.67 -3.44
CA ILE A 31 10.62 -7.63 -2.45
C ILE A 31 11.30 -8.26 -1.23
N THR A 32 10.77 -9.38 -0.75
CA THR A 32 11.26 -10.01 0.48
C THR A 32 12.59 -10.73 0.25
N TRP A 33 13.46 -10.72 1.28
CA TRP A 33 14.76 -11.38 1.21
C TRP A 33 14.64 -12.87 0.85
N PHE A 34 13.73 -13.59 1.50
CA PHE A 34 13.53 -15.02 1.28
C PHE A 34 12.83 -15.34 -0.05
N ARG A 35 12.48 -14.31 -0.83
CA ARG A 35 11.79 -14.44 -2.11
C ARG A 35 10.50 -15.25 -1.96
N ALA A 36 9.77 -14.95 -0.90
CA ALA A 36 8.56 -15.64 -0.51
C ALA A 36 7.42 -14.62 -0.29
N GLY A 37 6.19 -15.09 -0.47
CA GLY A 37 4.97 -14.29 -0.34
C GLY A 37 4.24 -14.13 -1.67
N GLY A 38 2.91 -14.17 -1.60
CA GLY A 38 2.04 -13.97 -2.76
C GLY A 38 1.86 -12.50 -3.14
N GLN A 39 0.74 -12.17 -3.77
CA GLN A 39 0.41 -10.78 -4.10
C GLN A 39 -0.17 -10.04 -2.89
N ALA A 40 0.39 -8.89 -2.57
CA ALA A 40 -0.23 -7.92 -1.66
C ALA A 40 -1.28 -7.10 -2.43
N GLU A 41 -2.45 -6.88 -1.84
CA GLU A 41 -3.54 -6.12 -2.47
C GLU A 41 -3.08 -4.71 -2.87
N ALA A 42 -2.36 -4.02 -1.99
CA ALA A 42 -1.68 -2.78 -2.29
C ALA A 42 -0.34 -2.70 -1.54
N LEU A 43 0.69 -2.23 -2.23
CA LEU A 43 1.98 -1.86 -1.64
C LEU A 43 2.18 -0.36 -1.76
N PHE A 44 2.36 0.31 -0.63
CA PHE A 44 2.74 1.71 -0.60
C PHE A 44 4.24 1.85 -0.32
N GLN A 45 4.94 2.58 -1.19
CA GLN A 45 6.34 2.95 -1.03
C GLN A 45 6.41 4.46 -0.81
N PRO A 46 6.58 4.94 0.44
CA PRO A 46 6.60 6.35 0.73
C PRO A 46 7.82 7.03 0.10
N ALA A 47 7.69 8.30 -0.28
CA ALA A 47 8.82 9.10 -0.74
C ALA A 47 9.78 9.47 0.42
N ASP A 48 9.22 9.70 1.62
CA ASP A 48 9.92 10.04 2.86
C ASP A 48 8.99 9.85 4.07
N GLU A 49 9.45 10.26 5.26
CA GLU A 49 8.73 10.13 6.53
C GLU A 49 7.42 10.94 6.55
N GLU A 50 7.40 12.14 5.98
CA GLU A 50 6.21 12.99 5.97
C GLU A 50 5.10 12.38 5.12
N ASP A 51 5.50 11.78 4.00
CA ASP A 51 4.62 11.04 3.09
C ASP A 51 4.07 9.77 3.73
N LEU A 52 4.92 9.01 4.46
CA LEU A 52 4.47 7.87 5.25
C LEU A 52 3.47 8.28 6.34
N ALA A 53 3.76 9.35 7.08
CA ALA A 53 2.87 9.83 8.13
C ALA A 53 1.52 10.31 7.55
N ALA A 54 1.53 10.94 6.37
CA ALA A 54 0.32 11.32 5.66
C ALA A 54 -0.51 10.10 5.24
N PHE A 55 0.13 9.06 4.71
CA PHE A 55 -0.53 7.81 4.35
C PHE A 55 -1.18 7.13 5.56
N LEU A 56 -0.45 6.98 6.66
CA LEU A 56 -0.96 6.33 7.88
C LEU A 56 -2.15 7.08 8.49
N ARG A 57 -2.23 8.41 8.34
CA ARG A 57 -3.40 9.20 8.74
C ARG A 57 -4.59 9.05 7.79
N ALA A 58 -4.33 8.78 6.52
CA ALA A 58 -5.36 8.70 5.48
C ALA A 58 -6.05 7.32 5.43
N VAL A 59 -5.33 6.25 5.76
CA VAL A 59 -5.86 4.89 5.73
C VAL A 59 -6.76 4.65 6.96
N PRO A 60 -8.01 4.21 6.78
CA PRO A 60 -8.88 3.85 7.89
C PRO A 60 -8.38 2.62 8.64
N GLU A 61 -8.60 2.60 9.96
CA GLU A 61 -8.11 1.55 10.87
C GLU A 61 -8.63 0.13 10.55
N GLU A 62 -9.74 0.02 9.81
CA GLU A 62 -10.30 -1.26 9.36
C GLU A 62 -9.44 -1.96 8.29
N ILE A 63 -8.53 -1.23 7.63
CA ILE A 63 -7.63 -1.79 6.62
C ILE A 63 -6.34 -2.21 7.33
N PRO A 64 -6.01 -3.51 7.35
CA PRO A 64 -4.80 -3.99 8.01
C PRO A 64 -3.56 -3.49 7.28
N ILE A 65 -2.60 -2.98 8.05
CA ILE A 65 -1.30 -2.52 7.55
C ILE A 65 -0.22 -3.46 8.07
N THR A 66 0.66 -3.90 7.18
CA THR A 66 1.84 -4.70 7.52
C THR A 66 3.08 -3.96 7.03
N VAL A 67 4.03 -3.73 7.93
CA VAL A 67 5.37 -3.22 7.60
C VAL A 67 6.27 -4.41 7.31
N VAL A 68 6.99 -4.37 6.19
CA VAL A 68 7.81 -5.46 5.66
C VAL A 68 9.21 -5.01 5.34
#